data_AF-A0A961TDB4-F1
#
_entry.id   AF-A0A961TDB4-F1
#
_cell.length_a   1.000
_cell.length_b   1.000
_cell.length_c   1.000
_cell.angle_alpha   90.00
_cell.angle_beta   90.00
_cell.angle_gamma   90.00
#
_symmetry.space_group_name_H-M   'P 1'
#
loop_
_entity.id
_entity.type
_entity.pdbx_description
1 polymer ?
#
loop_
_entity_poly.entity_id
_entity_poly.type
_entity_poly.pdbx_seq_one_letter_code
_entity_poly.pdbx_strand_id
1 'polypeptide(L)'
;LSPVDLASLDKWDDYTEAKEAMFFYTDTADAPWTVVKSDDKKRARLNCMLHFLDNLPYPGKDIHVARGPDPLIVGDASRVIGTDAHILGKTLHPELRKGLNGEMETSATTS
;
A
#
# COMPACT_ATOMS: atom_id res chain seq x y z
N LEU A 1 12.37 17.45 -14.53
CA LEU A 1 12.37 16.04 -14.14
C LEU A 1 13.80 15.63 -13.85
N SER A 2 14.03 14.97 -12.72
CA SER A 2 15.28 14.30 -12.40
C SER A 2 15.48 13.11 -13.36
N PRO A 3 16.73 12.68 -13.65
CA PRO A 3 17.00 11.44 -14.39
C PRO A 3 16.32 10.20 -13.79
N VAL A 4 16.09 10.21 -12.47
CA VAL A 4 15.35 9.14 -11.76
C VAL A 4 13.87 9.11 -12.13
N ASP A 5 13.26 10.28 -12.39
CA ASP A 5 11.83 10.39 -12.71
C ASP A 5 11.51 9.80 -14.09
N LEU A 6 12.46 9.81 -15.02
CA LEU A 6 12.29 9.17 -16.33
C LEU A 6 12.40 7.65 -16.21
N ALA A 7 13.39 7.16 -15.47
CA ALA A 7 13.58 5.72 -15.26
C ALA A 7 12.51 5.09 -14.37
N SER A 8 11.78 5.89 -13.58
CA SER A 8 10.70 5.38 -12.73
C SER A 8 9.41 5.10 -13.50
N LEU A 9 9.21 5.69 -14.68
CA LEU A 9 8.06 5.40 -15.55
C LEU A 9 8.08 3.95 -16.03
N ASP A 10 9.25 3.46 -16.44
CA ASP A 10 9.42 2.07 -16.92
C ASP A 10 9.36 1.03 -15.80
N LYS A 11 9.41 1.46 -14.53
CA LYS A 11 9.46 0.60 -13.32
C LYS A 11 8.19 0.66 -12.48
N TRP A 12 7.07 1.08 -13.08
CA TRP A 12 5.80 1.22 -12.39
C TRP A 12 5.38 -0.05 -11.63
N ASP A 13 5.58 -1.22 -12.27
CA ASP A 13 5.24 -2.52 -11.68
C ASP A 13 6.16 -2.86 -10.52
N ASP A 14 7.47 -2.63 -10.64
CA ASP A 14 8.45 -2.88 -9.57
C ASP A 14 8.17 -2.00 -8.33
N TYR A 15 7.82 -0.72 -8.54
CA TYR A 15 7.43 0.18 -7.44
C TYR A 15 6.10 -0.24 -6.80
N THR A 16 5.17 -0.79 -7.60
CA THR A 16 3.90 -1.33 -7.13
C THR A 16 4.07 -2.61 -6.32
N GLU A 17 4.96 -3.50 -6.71
CA GLU A 17 5.29 -4.69 -5.92
C GLU A 17 6.01 -4.29 -4.62
N ALA A 18 6.97 -3.36 -4.69
CA ALA A 18 7.71 -2.91 -3.53
C ALA A 18 6.82 -2.20 -2.49
N LYS A 19 5.88 -1.33 -2.90
CA LYS A 19 4.97 -0.64 -1.97
C LYS A 19 4.05 -1.64 -1.25
N GLU A 20 3.57 -2.66 -1.96
CA GLU A 20 2.64 -3.67 -1.41
C GLU A 20 3.35 -4.60 -0.45
N ALA A 21 4.57 -5.05 -0.80
CA ALA A 21 5.43 -5.79 0.11
C ALA A 21 5.74 -4.97 1.38
N MET A 22 6.07 -3.67 1.23
CA MET A 22 6.31 -2.78 2.35
C MET A 22 5.10 -2.71 3.29
N PHE A 23 3.89 -2.50 2.75
CA PHE A 23 2.68 -2.51 3.57
C PHE A 23 2.48 -3.86 4.24
N PHE A 24 2.61 -4.98 3.52
CA PHE A 24 2.42 -6.31 4.10
C PHE A 24 3.36 -6.60 5.28
N TYR A 25 4.63 -6.20 5.19
CA TYR A 25 5.62 -6.50 6.23
C TYR A 25 5.66 -5.48 7.37
N THR A 26 5.20 -4.24 7.15
CA THR A 26 5.38 -3.15 8.12
C THR A 26 4.08 -2.48 8.59
N ASP A 27 2.93 -2.81 8.00
CA ASP A 27 1.62 -2.40 8.52
C ASP A 27 1.31 -3.21 9.78
N THR A 28 1.39 -2.54 10.93
CA THR A 28 1.21 -3.16 12.25
C THR A 28 0.15 -2.41 13.03
N ALA A 29 -0.49 -3.07 14.01
CA ALA A 29 -1.54 -2.45 14.82
C ALA A 29 -1.02 -1.23 15.63
N ASP A 30 0.25 -1.24 16.02
CA ASP A 30 0.88 -0.15 16.78
C ASP A 30 1.31 1.02 15.88
N ALA A 31 1.57 0.76 14.60
CA ALA A 31 2.00 1.74 13.61
C ALA A 31 1.35 1.44 12.24
N PRO A 32 0.07 1.76 12.06
CA PRO A 32 -0.66 1.46 10.84
C PRO A 32 -0.24 2.39 9.70
N TRP A 33 -0.16 1.85 8.49
CA TRP A 33 0.04 2.65 7.28
C TRP A 33 -1.28 3.28 6.81
N THR A 34 -1.28 4.61 6.67
CA THR A 34 -2.40 5.36 6.13
C THR A 34 -2.13 5.79 4.68
N VAL A 35 -3.02 5.42 3.77
CA VAL A 35 -2.92 5.75 2.35
C VAL A 35 -3.82 6.94 2.01
N VAL A 36 -3.25 7.94 1.32
CA VAL A 36 -3.95 9.17 0.92
C VAL A 36 -3.97 9.29 -0.61
N LYS A 37 -5.15 9.24 -1.22
CA LYS A 37 -5.33 9.46 -2.66
C LYS A 37 -5.09 10.93 -2.99
N SER A 38 -4.17 11.20 -3.92
CA SER A 38 -3.61 12.55 -4.13
C SER A 38 -3.84 13.16 -5.52
N ASP A 39 -4.69 12.56 -6.35
CA ASP A 39 -5.06 13.10 -7.66
C ASP A 39 -5.61 14.53 -7.55
N ASP A 40 -6.52 14.78 -6.59
CA ASP A 40 -6.87 16.13 -6.15
C ASP A 40 -5.96 16.55 -4.99
N LYS A 41 -4.89 17.27 -5.34
CA LYS A 41 -3.89 17.77 -4.38
C LYS A 41 -4.48 18.65 -3.27
N LYS A 42 -5.55 19.41 -3.53
CA LYS A 42 -6.15 20.28 -2.50
C LYS A 42 -6.88 19.43 -1.47
N ARG A 43 -7.69 18.48 -1.94
CA ARG A 43 -8.41 17.55 -1.06
C ARG A 43 -7.46 16.63 -0.30
N ALA A 44 -6.41 16.11 -0.93
CA ALA A 44 -5.41 15.27 -0.24
C ALA A 44 -4.77 16.00 0.94
N ARG A 45 -4.36 17.26 0.76
CA ARG A 45 -3.74 18.05 1.83
C ARG A 45 -4.68 18.26 3.02
N LEU A 46 -5.92 18.65 2.74
CA LEU A 46 -6.92 18.87 3.80
C LEU A 46 -7.20 17.57 4.55
N ASN A 47 -7.40 16.46 3.85
CA ASN A 47 -7.70 15.19 4.50
C ASN A 47 -6.51 14.62 5.27
N CYS A 48 -5.27 14.80 4.79
CA CYS A 48 -4.07 14.43 5.54
C CYS A 48 -4.00 15.19 6.89
N MET A 49 -4.24 16.51 6.87
CA MET A 49 -4.29 17.31 8.10
C MET A 49 -5.43 16.88 9.01
N LEU A 50 -6.62 16.61 8.47
CA LEU A 50 -7.78 16.15 9.24
C LEU A 50 -7.54 14.79 9.88
N HIS A 51 -6.91 13.85 9.17
CA HIS A 51 -6.54 12.55 9.72
C HIS A 51 -5.60 12.70 10.93
N PHE A 52 -4.58 13.54 10.82
CA PHE A 52 -3.65 13.80 11.92
C PHE A 52 -4.33 14.47 13.13
N LEU A 53 -5.10 15.53 12.88
CA LEU A 53 -5.84 16.25 13.93
C LEU A 53 -6.92 15.37 14.57
N ASP A 54 -7.48 14.41 13.85
CA ASP A 54 -8.51 13.56 14.41
C ASP A 54 -7.94 12.54 15.41
N ASN A 55 -6.81 11.93 15.09
CA ASN A 55 -6.17 10.89 15.90
C ASN A 55 -5.52 11.40 17.20
N LEU A 56 -5.20 12.69 17.29
CA LEU A 56 -4.50 13.26 18.44
C LEU A 56 -5.47 13.86 19.46
N PRO A 57 -5.35 13.51 20.76
CA PRO A 57 -6.05 14.22 21.82
C PRO A 57 -5.31 15.53 22.13
N TYR A 58 -5.95 16.67 21.86
CA TYR A 58 -5.41 17.99 22.20
C TYR A 58 -6.46 18.91 22.84
N PRO A 59 -6.06 19.81 23.77
CA PRO A 59 -6.98 20.76 24.38
C PRO A 59 -7.59 21.73 23.36
N GLY A 60 -8.90 21.98 23.45
CA GLY A 60 -9.58 22.93 22.56
C GLY A 60 -9.84 22.40 21.14
N LYS A 61 -9.86 21.08 20.93
CA LYS A 61 -10.26 20.47 19.66
C LYS A 61 -11.66 20.91 19.25
N ASP A 62 -11.74 21.69 18.17
CA ASP A 62 -13.00 22.05 17.53
C ASP A 62 -13.49 20.89 16.65
N ILE A 63 -14.53 20.21 17.13
CA ILE A 63 -15.16 19.08 16.44
C ILE A 63 -15.85 19.47 15.13
N HIS A 64 -16.14 20.76 14.91
CA HIS A 64 -16.73 21.22 13.66
C HIS A 64 -15.70 21.37 12.55
N VAL A 65 -14.42 21.52 12.91
CA VAL A 65 -13.30 21.59 11.96
C VAL A 65 -12.63 20.23 11.81
N ALA A 66 -12.25 19.58 12.92
CA ALA A 66 -11.60 18.27 12.93
C ALA A 66 -12.62 17.12 12.87
N ARG A 67 -13.41 17.08 11.79
CA ARG A 67 -14.50 16.10 11.57
C ARG A 67 -14.02 14.69 11.17
N GLY A 68 -12.72 14.45 11.19
CA GLY A 68 -12.11 13.28 10.57
C GLY A 68 -11.93 13.44 9.05
N PRO A 69 -11.08 12.59 8.43
CA PRO A 69 -10.82 12.62 6.99
C PRO A 69 -11.95 11.93 6.20
N ASP A 70 -12.09 12.30 4.92
CA ASP A 70 -12.97 11.61 3.96
C ASP A 70 -12.48 10.17 3.70
N PRO A 71 -13.30 9.13 4.00
CA PRO A 71 -12.93 7.73 3.81
C PRO A 71 -12.67 7.33 2.36
N LEU A 72 -13.12 8.12 1.38
CA LEU A 72 -12.83 7.87 -0.04
C LEU A 72 -11.42 8.31 -0.44
N ILE A 73 -10.82 9.22 0.35
CA ILE A 73 -9.53 9.84 0.11
C ILE A 73 -8.46 9.24 1.01
N VAL A 74 -8.79 9.01 2.28
CA VAL A 74 -7.88 8.44 3.29
C VAL A 74 -8.40 7.08 3.73
N GLY A 75 -7.54 6.08 3.73
CA GLY A 75 -7.88 4.74 4.21
C GLY A 75 -6.66 3.91 4.60
N ASP A 76 -6.90 2.76 5.19
CA ASP A 76 -5.85 1.86 5.67
C ASP A 76 -5.14 1.13 4.52
N ALA A 77 -3.87 0.79 4.72
CA ALA A 77 -3.10 0.02 3.75
C ALA A 77 -3.72 -1.36 3.46
N SER A 78 -4.31 -2.01 4.46
CA SER A 78 -5.03 -3.28 4.30
C SER A 78 -6.15 -3.22 3.26
N ARG A 79 -6.87 -2.09 3.15
CA ARG A 79 -7.93 -1.88 2.16
C ARG A 79 -7.38 -1.72 0.75
N VAL A 80 -6.15 -1.22 0.62
CA VAL A 80 -5.47 -1.08 -0.67
C VAL A 80 -4.99 -2.46 -1.15
N ILE A 81 -4.30 -3.20 -0.28
CA ILE A 81 -3.75 -4.54 -0.62
C ILE A 81 -4.86 -5.54 -0.97
N GLY A 82 -6.00 -5.52 -0.26
CA GLY A 82 -7.10 -6.46 -0.49
C GLY A 82 -7.77 -6.36 -1.87
N THR A 83 -7.52 -5.28 -2.62
CA THR A 83 -8.04 -5.13 -3.99
C THR A 83 -7.13 -5.83 -5.02
N ASP A 84 -5.86 -6.05 -4.69
CA ASP A 84 -4.84 -6.62 -5.57
C ASP A 84 -4.47 -8.04 -5.09
N ALA A 85 -5.34 -9.01 -5.39
CA ALA A 85 -5.17 -10.44 -5.05
C ALA A 85 -3.97 -11.14 -5.74
N HIS A 86 -3.01 -10.39 -6.29
CA HIS A 86 -1.89 -10.91 -7.10
C HIS A 86 -0.60 -11.16 -6.30
N ILE A 87 -0.56 -10.77 -5.02
CA ILE A 87 0.67 -10.69 -4.23
C ILE A 87 1.13 -12.03 -3.64
N LEU A 88 0.22 -12.96 -3.29
CA LEU A 88 0.61 -14.18 -2.55
C LEU A 88 1.61 -15.06 -3.33
N GLY A 89 1.67 -14.94 -4.66
CA GLY A 89 2.57 -15.72 -5.52
C GLY A 89 3.94 -15.08 -5.79
N LYS A 90 4.13 -13.78 -5.59
CA LYS A 90 5.34 -13.06 -6.05
C LYS A 90 6.25 -12.54 -4.93
N THR A 91 5.70 -12.22 -3.76
CA THR A 91 6.47 -11.75 -2.58
C THR A 91 7.16 -12.88 -1.82
N LEU A 92 7.03 -14.12 -2.27
CA LEU A 92 7.81 -15.26 -1.80
C LEU A 92 9.30 -15.04 -2.15
N HIS A 93 10.17 -15.18 -1.15
CA HIS A 93 11.62 -15.15 -1.30
C HIS A 93 12.07 -16.03 -2.50
N PRO A 94 13.08 -15.65 -3.30
CA PRO A 94 13.47 -16.37 -4.53
C PRO A 94 13.63 -17.89 -4.37
N GLU A 95 14.07 -18.33 -3.19
CA GLU A 95 14.18 -19.75 -2.79
C GLU A 95 12.83 -20.49 -2.80
N LEU A 96 11.75 -19.84 -2.36
CA LEU A 96 10.39 -20.41 -2.30
C LEU A 96 9.69 -20.39 -3.68
N ARG A 97 10.11 -19.50 -4.58
CA ARG A 97 9.63 -19.44 -5.98
C ARG A 97 10.09 -20.65 -6.81
N LYS A 98 11.21 -21.28 -6.43
CA LYS A 98 11.80 -22.41 -7.15
C LYS A 98 11.09 -23.75 -6.87
N GLY A 99 10.40 -23.88 -5.73
CA GLY A 99 9.65 -25.08 -5.36
C GLY A 99 8.37 -25.28 -6.18
N LEU A 100 7.61 -24.20 -6.41
CA LEU A 100 6.33 -24.25 -7.14
C LEU A 100 6.48 -24.58 -8.64
N ASN A 101 7.58 -24.15 -9.26
CA ASN A 101 7.87 -24.49 -10.66
C ASN A 101 8.44 -25.91 -10.82
N GLY A 102 9.01 -26.50 -9.76
CA GLY A 102 9.55 -27.86 -9.79
C GLY A 102 8.49 -28.96 -9.69
N GLU A 103 7.36 -28.67 -9.03
CA GLU A 103 6.27 -29.66 -8.90
C GLU A 103 5.43 -29.82 -10.18
N MET A 104 5.31 -28.79 -11.03
CA MET A 104 4.58 -28.89 -12.30
C MET A 104 5.30 -29.72 -13.39
N GLU A 105 6.63 -29.83 -13.37
CA GLU A 105 7.37 -30.62 -14.37
C GLU A 105 7.40 -32.13 -14.06
N THR A 106 7.28 -32.53 -12.79
CA THR A 106 7.36 -33.96 -12.42
C THR A 106 6.08 -34.74 -12.65
N SER A 107 4.92 -34.05 -12.78
CA SER A 107 3.63 -34.67 -13.11
C SER A 107 3.42 -34.94 -14.61
N ALA A 108 4.31 -34.45 -15.50
CA ALA A 108 4.14 -34.56 -16.95
C ALA A 108 4.84 -35.79 -17.59
N THR A 109 5.53 -36.64 -16.82
CA THR A 109 6.32 -37.77 -17.36
C THR A 109 5.83 -39.15 -16.91
N THR A 110 4.66 -39.27 -16.27
CA THR A 110 4.02 -40.59 -16.06
C THR A 110 2.67 -40.65 -16.75
N SER A 111 2.70 -40.94 -18.05
CA SER A 111 1.64 -41.61 -18.82
C SER A 111 2.24 -42.19 -20.10
#